data_AF-A0A317CB05-F1
#
_entry.id   AF-A0A317CB05-F1
#
_cell.length_a   1.000
_cell.length_b   1.000
_cell.length_c   1.000
_cell.angle_alpha   90.00
_cell.angle_beta   90.00
_cell.angle_gamma   90.00
#
_symmetry.space_group_name_H-M   'P 1'
#
loop_
_entity.id
_entity.type
_entity.pdbx_description
1 polymer ?
#
loop_
_entity_poly.entity_id
_entity_poly.type
_entity_poly.pdbx_seq_one_letter_code
_entity_poly.pdbx_strand_id
1 'polypeptide(L)'
;MEKISTMLAKMRSLKSATMSAHESRDIYFKTLFADPYGFKNKTYDWGGENTFIYFALVVYSLGVATLLTLEAKGIIPTINPLIYLAFLFAVFIELLGKVVFSWCIHRFKIKINYVRKLALRPWRKLKIYVITLFFVVGGKDAVHIICMLFFLDQLKTIFTEWNVIRRKLPILAYAFVAWDRIEDRPYTLRYDMLEDILRFVVYLPFIIIFGKASIIIMIPNLINEFGDGLAEPVGLRFGRHKYRTRSLWYDGKFWNGDFQRSLEGSAMVYIISIAVLLLYHDLFTSTQLIVSLVFLPIIMTVAEAFSPHTNDGPMLALTGCSFLWVTLNYV
;
A
#
# COMPACT_ATOMS: atom_id res chain seq x y z
N MET A 1 5.98 -37.90 -4.26
CA MET A 1 7.03 -36.85 -4.31
C MET A 1 7.33 -36.38 -5.73
N GLU A 2 7.37 -37.27 -6.73
CA GLU A 2 7.69 -36.93 -8.12
C GLU A 2 6.72 -35.90 -8.74
N LYS A 3 5.40 -36.02 -8.50
CA LYS A 3 4.38 -35.02 -8.91
C LYS A 3 4.59 -33.63 -8.31
N ILE A 4 5.08 -33.55 -7.06
CA ILE A 4 5.34 -32.27 -6.39
C ILE A 4 6.61 -31.65 -6.99
N SER A 5 7.64 -32.45 -7.27
CA SER A 5 8.88 -31.97 -7.90
C SER A 5 8.65 -31.45 -9.32
N THR A 6 7.81 -32.13 -10.11
CA THR A 6 7.43 -31.68 -11.47
C THR A 6 6.53 -30.46 -11.43
N MET A 7 5.60 -30.38 -10.47
CA MET A 7 4.78 -29.18 -10.26
C MET A 7 5.63 -27.98 -9.83
N LEU A 8 6.60 -28.16 -8.94
CA LEU A 8 7.56 -27.11 -8.53
C LEU A 8 8.50 -26.71 -9.67
N ALA A 9 8.97 -27.67 -10.48
CA ALA A 9 9.78 -27.38 -11.67
C ALA A 9 8.97 -26.58 -12.72
N LYS A 10 7.69 -26.94 -12.92
CA LYS A 10 6.77 -26.21 -13.78
C LYS A 10 6.45 -24.81 -13.23
N MET A 11 6.32 -24.66 -11.91
CA MET A 11 6.20 -23.34 -11.27
C MET A 11 7.46 -22.48 -11.44
N ARG A 12 8.66 -23.08 -11.37
CA ARG A 12 9.95 -22.40 -11.61
C ARG A 12 10.16 -22.00 -13.08
N SER A 13 9.58 -22.72 -14.03
CA SER A 13 9.74 -22.46 -15.48
C SER A 13 8.69 -21.49 -16.06
N LEU A 14 7.70 -21.07 -15.27
CA LEU A 14 6.64 -20.19 -15.76
C LEU A 14 7.10 -18.73 -15.73
N LYS A 15 7.59 -18.23 -16.87
CA LYS A 15 7.72 -16.79 -17.12
C LYS A 15 6.34 -16.14 -17.05
N SER A 16 6.12 -15.27 -16.07
CA SER A 16 4.92 -14.44 -16.04
C SER A 16 5.02 -13.39 -17.15
N ALA A 17 3.97 -13.27 -17.97
CA ALA A 17 3.91 -12.25 -19.00
C ALA A 17 3.98 -10.82 -18.41
N THR A 18 3.39 -10.60 -17.22
CA THR A 18 3.39 -9.31 -16.51
C THR A 18 4.74 -9.00 -15.86
N MET A 19 5.53 -10.02 -15.52
CA MET A 19 6.87 -9.87 -14.94
C MET A 19 8.00 -9.88 -15.98
N SER A 20 7.69 -10.03 -17.27
CA SER A 20 8.68 -10.03 -18.36
C SER A 20 9.53 -8.76 -18.41
N ALA A 21 8.98 -7.62 -17.99
CA ALA A 21 9.70 -6.36 -17.88
C ALA A 21 10.85 -6.40 -16.85
N HIS A 22 10.82 -7.35 -15.91
CA HIS A 22 11.84 -7.50 -14.87
C HIS A 22 12.96 -8.48 -15.21
N GLU A 23 12.93 -9.13 -16.38
CA GLU A 23 13.91 -10.14 -16.80
C GLU A 23 15.35 -9.62 -16.78
N SER A 24 15.56 -8.36 -17.19
CA SER A 24 16.86 -7.70 -17.08
C SER A 24 16.70 -6.22 -16.78
N ARG A 25 17.76 -5.63 -16.21
CA ARG A 25 17.80 -4.19 -15.95
C ARG A 25 17.65 -3.39 -17.24
N ASP A 26 18.26 -3.83 -18.33
CA ASP A 26 18.23 -3.13 -19.61
C ASP A 26 16.86 -3.20 -20.27
N ILE A 27 16.19 -4.36 -20.23
CA ILE A 27 14.81 -4.50 -20.71
C ILE A 27 13.88 -3.59 -19.90
N TYR A 28 14.02 -3.57 -18.58
CA TYR A 28 13.20 -2.73 -17.70
C TYR A 28 13.28 -1.25 -18.08
N PHE A 29 14.50 -0.69 -18.17
CA PHE A 29 14.67 0.73 -18.49
C PHE A 29 14.36 1.05 -19.95
N LYS A 30 14.58 0.12 -20.88
CA LYS A 30 14.17 0.30 -22.28
C LYS A 30 12.64 0.41 -22.38
N THR A 31 11.91 -0.48 -21.70
CA THR A 31 10.45 -0.44 -21.63
C THR A 31 9.96 0.83 -20.94
N LEU A 32 10.58 1.22 -19.82
CA LEU A 32 10.23 2.44 -19.11
C LEU A 32 10.44 3.69 -19.97
N PHE A 33 11.60 3.84 -20.61
CA PHE A 33 11.89 5.04 -21.40
C PHE A 33 11.18 5.08 -22.76
N ALA A 34 10.72 3.94 -23.29
CA ALA A 34 9.89 3.91 -24.49
C ALA A 34 8.52 4.58 -24.23
N ASP A 35 7.92 4.30 -23.07
CA ASP A 35 6.64 4.88 -22.63
C ASP A 35 6.69 5.25 -21.13
N PRO A 36 7.36 6.35 -20.75
CA PRO A 36 7.59 6.68 -19.35
C PRO A 36 6.29 6.93 -18.58
N TYR A 37 5.24 7.39 -19.26
CA TYR A 37 3.97 7.78 -18.65
C TYR A 37 2.84 6.77 -18.90
N GLY A 38 3.10 5.70 -19.65
CA GLY A 38 2.12 4.67 -20.00
C GLY A 38 1.08 5.11 -21.03
N PHE A 39 1.31 6.21 -21.75
CA PHE A 39 0.28 6.82 -22.62
C PHE A 39 0.32 6.35 -24.07
N LYS A 40 1.40 5.69 -24.49
CA LYS A 40 1.62 5.29 -25.88
C LYS A 40 1.10 3.90 -26.18
N ASN A 41 1.03 3.02 -25.18
CA ASN A 41 0.54 1.67 -25.39
C ASN A 41 -0.97 1.64 -25.67
N LYS A 42 -1.35 1.20 -26.88
CA LYS A 42 -2.75 1.10 -27.33
C LYS A 42 -3.49 -0.10 -26.74
N THR A 43 -2.80 -1.08 -26.16
CA THR A 43 -3.44 -2.25 -25.53
C THR A 43 -3.97 -1.93 -24.12
N TYR A 44 -3.67 -0.75 -23.59
CA TYR A 44 -4.16 -0.34 -22.26
C TYR A 44 -5.61 0.10 -22.30
N ASP A 45 -6.44 -0.58 -21.51
CA ASP A 45 -7.84 -0.22 -21.28
C ASP A 45 -7.95 0.99 -20.32
N TRP A 46 -7.76 2.18 -20.88
CA TRP A 46 -8.02 3.44 -20.16
C TRP A 46 -9.52 3.71 -19.97
N GLY A 47 -10.40 3.07 -20.76
CA GLY A 47 -11.84 3.25 -20.67
C GLY A 47 -12.40 2.67 -19.37
N GLY A 48 -12.09 1.40 -19.10
CA GLY A 48 -12.47 0.74 -17.85
C GLY A 48 -11.88 1.42 -16.62
N GLU A 49 -10.68 2.00 -16.72
CA GLU A 49 -10.06 2.77 -15.64
C GLU A 49 -10.75 4.11 -15.40
N ASN A 50 -11.13 4.82 -16.46
CA ASN A 50 -11.88 6.07 -16.34
C ASN A 50 -13.24 5.84 -15.68
N THR A 51 -13.97 4.80 -16.05
CA THR A 51 -15.27 4.47 -15.43
C THR A 51 -15.14 4.22 -13.93
N PHE A 52 -14.09 3.49 -13.50
CA PHE A 52 -13.80 3.30 -12.08
C PHE A 52 -13.54 4.63 -11.36
N ILE A 53 -12.72 5.50 -11.96
CA ILE A 53 -12.39 6.81 -11.38
C ILE A 53 -13.61 7.72 -11.28
N TYR A 54 -14.48 7.75 -12.28
CA TYR A 54 -15.73 8.52 -12.22
C TYR A 54 -16.61 8.06 -11.06
N PHE A 55 -16.79 6.75 -10.90
CA PHE A 55 -17.54 6.19 -9.78
C PHE A 55 -16.89 6.57 -8.44
N ALA A 56 -15.58 6.37 -8.30
CA ALA A 56 -14.85 6.70 -7.08
C ALA A 56 -14.92 8.20 -6.75
N LEU A 57 -14.81 9.08 -7.75
CA LEU A 57 -14.92 10.52 -7.58
C LEU A 57 -16.29 10.91 -7.00
N VAL A 58 -17.38 10.32 -7.49
CA VAL A 58 -18.73 10.55 -6.96
C VAL A 58 -18.82 10.10 -5.51
N VAL A 59 -18.38 8.87 -5.21
CA VAL A 59 -18.44 8.31 -3.84
C VAL A 59 -17.68 9.18 -2.85
N TYR A 60 -16.45 9.58 -3.16
CA TYR A 60 -15.63 10.36 -2.23
C TYR A 60 -16.10 11.81 -2.11
N SER A 61 -16.60 12.41 -3.19
CA SER A 61 -17.20 13.75 -3.14
C SER A 61 -18.46 13.77 -2.28
N LEU A 62 -19.31 12.75 -2.39
CA LEU A 62 -20.47 12.56 -1.50
C LEU A 62 -20.04 12.34 -0.05
N GLY A 63 -18.95 11.60 0.18
CA GLY A 63 -18.37 11.41 1.51
C GLY A 63 -17.97 12.73 2.17
N VAL A 64 -17.22 13.58 1.46
CA VAL A 64 -16.84 14.92 1.93
C VAL A 64 -18.08 15.79 2.15
N ALA A 65 -18.99 15.86 1.17
CA ALA A 65 -20.20 16.68 1.26
C ALA A 65 -21.08 16.27 2.46
N THR A 66 -21.18 14.98 2.73
CA THR A 66 -21.92 14.46 3.89
C THR A 66 -21.28 14.92 5.19
N LEU A 67 -19.96 14.78 5.34
CA LEU A 67 -19.26 15.22 6.56
C LEU A 67 -19.38 16.74 6.77
N LEU A 68 -19.20 17.55 5.71
CA LEU A 68 -19.39 19.00 5.79
C LEU A 68 -20.83 19.39 6.16
N THR A 69 -21.82 18.65 5.65
CA THR A 69 -23.23 18.88 5.99
C THR A 69 -23.52 18.53 7.46
N LEU A 70 -22.95 17.43 7.96
CA LEU A 70 -23.08 17.03 9.37
C LEU A 70 -22.40 18.06 10.30
N GLU A 71 -21.25 18.59 9.89
CA GLU A 71 -20.54 19.66 10.60
C GLU A 71 -21.37 20.95 10.62
N ALA A 72 -21.91 21.36 9.47
CA ALA A 72 -22.77 22.55 9.38
C ALA A 72 -24.06 22.44 10.20
N LYS A 73 -24.58 21.22 10.39
CA LYS A 73 -25.74 20.94 11.25
C LYS A 73 -25.39 20.79 12.73
N GLY A 74 -24.11 20.90 13.11
CA GLY A 74 -23.63 20.71 14.48
C GLY A 74 -23.79 19.28 15.02
N ILE A 75 -23.99 18.29 14.14
CA ILE A 75 -24.12 16.87 14.53
C ILE A 75 -22.74 16.31 14.90
N ILE A 76 -21.70 16.75 14.18
CA ILE A 76 -20.30 16.44 14.50
C ILE A 76 -19.57 17.71 14.92
N PRO A 77 -18.52 17.58 15.75
CA PRO A 77 -17.65 18.70 16.10
C PRO A 77 -17.05 19.37 14.85
N THR A 78 -16.76 20.66 14.95
CA THR A 78 -16.08 21.39 13.89
C THR A 78 -14.64 20.94 13.75
N ILE A 79 -14.20 20.74 12.51
CA ILE A 79 -12.82 20.34 12.22
C ILE A 79 -11.96 21.60 12.24
N ASN A 80 -10.89 21.58 13.05
CA ASN A 80 -9.97 22.71 13.13
C ASN A 80 -9.41 23.05 11.72
N PRO A 81 -9.53 24.31 11.24
CA PRO A 81 -9.01 24.73 9.94
C PRO A 81 -7.54 24.40 9.71
N LEU A 82 -6.73 24.35 10.78
CA LEU A 82 -5.32 23.97 10.71
C LEU A 82 -5.10 22.55 10.19
N ILE A 83 -6.05 21.63 10.38
CA ILE A 83 -5.98 20.27 9.86
C ILE A 83 -6.03 20.28 8.33
N TYR A 84 -6.86 21.12 7.72
CA TYR A 84 -6.91 21.27 6.27
C TYR A 84 -5.63 21.91 5.73
N LEU A 85 -5.08 22.90 6.42
CA LEU A 85 -3.79 23.51 6.05
C LEU A 85 -2.66 22.47 6.13
N ALA A 86 -2.62 21.68 7.20
CA ALA A 86 -1.66 20.60 7.37
C ALA A 86 -1.80 19.52 6.29
N PHE A 87 -3.05 19.20 5.91
CA PHE A 87 -3.32 18.30 4.79
C PHE A 87 -2.76 18.87 3.48
N LEU A 88 -3.03 20.14 3.15
CA LEU A 88 -2.49 20.76 1.94
C LEU A 88 -0.96 20.78 1.93
N PHE A 89 -0.33 21.09 3.07
CA PHE A 89 1.11 21.01 3.21
C PHE A 89 1.64 19.58 3.02
N ALA A 90 0.97 18.58 3.60
CA ALA A 90 1.29 17.17 3.40
C ALA A 90 1.18 16.75 1.92
N VAL A 91 0.17 17.22 1.19
CA VAL A 91 0.02 16.99 -0.26
C VAL A 91 1.20 17.58 -1.03
N PHE A 92 1.59 18.81 -0.69
CA PHE A 92 2.75 19.47 -1.31
C PHE A 92 4.04 18.69 -1.07
N ILE A 93 4.32 18.29 0.17
CA ILE A 93 5.50 17.48 0.52
C ILE A 93 5.50 16.15 -0.22
N GLU A 94 4.35 15.47 -0.31
CA GLU A 94 4.25 14.21 -1.06
C GLU A 94 4.58 14.38 -2.54
N LEU A 95 4.02 15.42 -3.18
CA LEU A 95 4.29 15.74 -4.59
C LEU A 95 5.76 16.09 -4.82
N LEU A 96 6.36 16.89 -3.92
CA LEU A 96 7.78 17.20 -3.97
C LEU A 96 8.64 15.93 -3.92
N GLY A 97 8.33 15.02 -2.99
CA GLY A 97 8.99 13.71 -2.91
C GLY A 97 8.89 12.93 -4.22
N LYS A 98 7.68 12.82 -4.79
CA LYS A 98 7.46 12.14 -6.08
C LYS A 98 8.30 12.74 -7.22
N VAL A 99 8.40 14.07 -7.29
CA VAL A 99 9.25 14.75 -8.30
C VAL A 99 10.74 14.45 -8.09
N VAL A 100 11.24 14.56 -6.85
CA VAL A 100 12.65 14.28 -6.52
C VAL A 100 13.01 12.83 -6.84
N PHE A 101 12.15 11.89 -6.44
CA PHE A 101 12.39 10.48 -6.68
C PHE A 101 12.24 10.08 -8.15
N SER A 102 11.36 10.75 -8.91
CA SER A 102 11.29 10.60 -10.36
C SER A 102 12.60 11.03 -11.03
N TRP A 103 13.16 12.17 -10.61
CA TRP A 103 14.47 12.62 -11.05
C TRP A 103 15.56 11.59 -10.74
N CYS A 104 15.57 11.01 -9.54
CA CYS A 104 16.51 9.94 -9.18
C CYS A 104 16.39 8.71 -10.09
N ILE A 105 15.17 8.31 -10.47
CA ILE A 105 14.94 7.17 -11.38
C ILE A 105 15.53 7.45 -12.76
N HIS A 106 15.26 8.63 -13.31
CA HIS A 106 15.79 9.02 -14.62
C HIS A 106 17.32 9.16 -14.62
N ARG A 107 17.89 9.72 -13.56
CA ARG A 107 19.34 9.98 -13.46
C ARG A 107 20.16 8.74 -13.13
N PHE A 108 19.73 7.96 -12.13
CA PHE A 108 20.51 6.85 -11.58
C PHE A 108 20.05 5.47 -12.07
N LYS A 109 18.99 5.42 -12.89
CA LYS A 109 18.40 4.16 -13.41
C LYS A 109 18.13 3.17 -12.27
N ILE A 110 17.39 3.63 -11.26
CA ILE A 110 16.91 2.82 -10.14
C ILE A 110 15.51 2.29 -10.48
N LYS A 111 15.22 1.00 -10.21
CA LYS A 111 13.89 0.45 -10.51
C LYS A 111 12.83 1.14 -9.66
N ILE A 112 11.66 1.38 -10.24
CA ILE A 112 10.53 2.08 -9.58
C ILE A 112 10.08 1.31 -8.34
N ASN A 113 10.07 -0.02 -8.39
CA ASN A 113 9.68 -0.89 -7.27
C ASN A 113 10.49 -0.58 -5.99
N TYR A 114 11.80 -0.33 -6.12
CA TYR A 114 12.65 0.03 -4.98
C TYR A 114 12.29 1.40 -4.43
N VAL A 115 12.18 2.39 -5.31
CA VAL A 115 11.90 3.79 -4.93
C VAL A 115 10.53 3.90 -4.27
N ARG A 116 9.53 3.23 -4.82
CA ARG A 116 8.16 3.22 -4.28
C ARG A 116 8.12 2.66 -2.86
N LYS A 117 8.72 1.49 -2.64
CA LYS A 117 8.68 0.78 -1.35
C LYS A 117 9.61 1.37 -0.29
N LEU A 118 10.86 1.68 -0.66
CA LEU A 118 11.89 2.12 0.30
C LEU A 118 11.91 3.63 0.52
N ALA A 119 11.38 4.42 -0.41
CA ALA A 119 11.46 5.87 -0.33
C ALA A 119 10.07 6.53 -0.26
N LEU A 120 9.23 6.33 -1.27
CA LEU A 120 7.94 7.04 -1.35
C LEU A 120 6.91 6.56 -0.32
N ARG A 121 6.84 5.28 0.01
CA ARG A 121 5.96 4.80 1.08
C ARG A 121 6.33 5.43 2.44
N PRO A 122 7.58 5.34 2.92
CA PRO A 122 8.01 6.07 4.12
C PRO A 122 7.76 7.58 4.04
N TRP A 123 8.02 8.18 2.87
CA TRP A 123 7.78 9.61 2.64
C TRP A 123 6.29 9.99 2.75
N ARG A 124 5.39 9.19 2.16
CA ARG A 124 3.93 9.35 2.28
C ARG A 124 3.47 9.14 3.72
N LYS A 125 4.17 8.36 4.55
CA LYS A 125 3.85 8.18 5.97
C LYS A 125 4.39 9.28 6.87
N LEU A 126 5.50 9.93 6.50
CA LEU A 126 5.99 11.13 7.19
C LEU A 126 4.89 12.19 7.31
N LYS A 127 4.04 12.31 6.27
CA LYS A 127 2.86 13.18 6.26
C LYS A 127 1.86 12.86 7.38
N ILE A 128 1.68 11.58 7.72
CA ILE A 128 0.78 11.14 8.80
C ILE A 128 1.37 11.53 10.15
N TYR A 129 2.68 11.33 10.33
CA TYR A 129 3.38 11.71 11.56
C TYR A 129 3.35 13.21 11.78
N VAL A 130 3.54 14.02 10.74
CA VAL A 130 3.41 15.50 10.81
C VAL A 130 2.00 15.88 11.25
N ILE A 131 0.95 15.34 10.62
CA ILE A 131 -0.43 15.67 11.01
C ILE A 131 -0.72 15.26 12.47
N THR A 132 -0.23 14.10 12.93
CA THR A 132 -0.44 13.66 14.32
C THR A 132 0.40 14.43 15.35
N LEU A 133 1.66 14.73 15.05
CA LEU A 133 2.59 15.44 15.95
C LEU A 133 2.16 16.89 16.19
N PHE A 134 1.61 17.55 15.18
CA PHE A 134 1.23 18.96 15.27
C PHE A 134 -0.22 19.20 15.69
N PHE A 135 -1.14 18.25 15.47
CA PHE A 135 -2.58 18.55 15.59
C PHE A 135 -3.42 17.51 16.35
N VAL A 136 -2.85 16.36 16.75
CA VAL A 136 -3.60 15.25 17.38
C VAL A 136 -3.24 15.04 18.86
N VAL A 137 -2.40 15.91 19.44
CA VAL A 137 -2.16 15.90 20.89
C VAL A 137 -3.25 16.71 21.58
N GLY A 138 -4.43 16.11 21.78
CA GLY A 138 -5.48 16.74 22.58
C GLY A 138 -6.91 16.21 22.38
N GLY A 139 -7.15 14.92 22.65
CA GLY A 139 -8.50 14.38 22.83
C GLY A 139 -8.81 13.16 21.97
N LYS A 140 -9.83 12.39 22.39
CA LYS A 140 -10.34 11.20 21.70
C LYS A 140 -10.46 11.48 20.21
N ASP A 141 -9.60 10.83 19.42
CA ASP A 141 -9.53 10.94 17.97
C ASP A 141 -10.93 10.89 17.36
N ALA A 142 -11.41 12.03 16.89
CA ALA A 142 -12.78 12.12 16.44
C ALA A 142 -12.85 11.47 15.06
N VAL A 143 -13.44 10.28 14.98
CA VAL A 143 -13.58 9.43 13.79
C VAL A 143 -13.93 10.23 12.53
N HIS A 144 -14.72 11.29 12.66
CA HIS A 144 -15.07 12.20 11.57
C HIS A 144 -13.85 12.88 10.91
N ILE A 145 -12.80 13.25 11.66
CA ILE A 145 -11.54 13.81 11.12
C ILE A 145 -10.81 12.76 10.30
N ILE A 146 -10.73 11.52 10.80
CA ILE A 146 -10.07 10.41 10.09
C ILE A 146 -10.81 10.12 8.78
N CYS A 147 -12.14 10.06 8.81
CA CYS A 147 -12.96 9.89 7.61
C CYS A 147 -12.79 11.06 6.63
N MET A 148 -12.78 12.30 7.12
CA MET A 148 -12.57 13.48 6.28
C MET A 148 -11.21 13.42 5.56
N LEU A 149 -10.14 13.17 6.31
CA LEU A 149 -8.79 13.07 5.75
C LEU A 149 -8.65 11.90 4.77
N PHE A 150 -9.35 10.78 5.02
CA PHE A 150 -9.39 9.66 4.08
C PHE A 150 -10.02 10.07 2.75
N PHE A 151 -11.22 10.67 2.78
CA PHE A 151 -11.88 11.11 1.55
C PHE A 151 -11.08 12.17 0.80
N LEU A 152 -10.49 13.12 1.51
CA LEU A 152 -9.61 14.13 0.91
C LEU A 152 -8.34 13.52 0.29
N ASP A 153 -7.68 12.55 0.94
CA ASP A 153 -6.50 11.88 0.35
C ASP A 153 -6.90 11.12 -0.92
N GLN A 154 -8.05 10.44 -0.94
CA GLN A 154 -8.53 9.74 -2.14
C GLN A 154 -8.86 10.70 -3.30
N LEU A 155 -9.52 11.83 -3.01
CA LEU A 155 -9.77 12.87 -4.02
C LEU A 155 -8.46 13.47 -4.55
N LYS A 156 -7.50 13.72 -3.67
CA LYS A 156 -6.16 14.16 -4.06
C LYS A 156 -5.44 13.13 -4.92
N THR A 157 -5.53 11.84 -4.61
CA THR A 157 -4.92 10.77 -5.42
C THR A 157 -5.54 10.76 -6.81
N ILE A 158 -6.87 10.86 -6.93
CA ILE A 158 -7.54 11.02 -8.24
C ILE A 158 -7.01 12.26 -8.97
N PHE A 159 -6.95 13.41 -8.31
CA PHE A 159 -6.50 14.66 -8.95
C PHE A 159 -5.05 14.57 -9.45
N THR A 160 -4.17 13.95 -8.67
CA THR A 160 -2.72 13.90 -8.97
C THR A 160 -2.33 12.77 -9.92
N GLU A 161 -3.07 11.66 -9.92
CA GLU A 161 -2.67 10.41 -10.59
C GLU A 161 -3.60 9.99 -11.74
N TRP A 162 -4.75 10.63 -11.91
CA TRP A 162 -5.65 10.30 -13.02
C TRP A 162 -5.03 10.61 -14.38
N ASN A 163 -5.10 9.64 -15.29
CA ASN A 163 -4.51 9.73 -16.63
C ASN A 163 -4.98 10.97 -17.42
N VAL A 164 -6.26 11.37 -17.31
CA VAL A 164 -6.79 12.53 -18.04
C VAL A 164 -6.14 13.84 -17.58
N ILE A 165 -5.89 13.97 -16.28
CA ILE A 165 -5.23 15.15 -15.71
C ILE A 165 -3.73 15.10 -16.01
N ARG A 166 -3.08 13.95 -15.83
CA ARG A 166 -1.64 13.77 -16.12
C ARG A 166 -1.28 14.04 -17.58
N ARG A 167 -2.19 13.77 -18.53
CA ARG A 167 -2.00 14.14 -19.95
C ARG A 167 -2.00 15.65 -20.19
N LYS A 168 -2.65 16.44 -19.32
CA LYS A 168 -2.73 17.90 -19.41
C LYS A 168 -1.64 18.61 -18.59
N LEU A 169 -1.23 18.03 -17.47
CA LEU A 169 -0.24 18.60 -16.54
C LEU A 169 1.03 17.74 -16.51
N PRO A 170 2.09 18.10 -17.29
CA PRO A 170 3.30 17.30 -17.42
C PRO A 170 4.03 17.04 -16.10
N ILE A 171 3.97 17.98 -15.15
CA ILE A 171 4.60 17.83 -13.83
C ILE A 171 3.99 16.63 -13.08
N LEU A 172 2.68 16.43 -13.17
CA LEU A 172 1.99 15.30 -12.53
C LEU A 172 2.32 13.98 -13.22
N ALA A 173 2.42 13.98 -14.56
CA ALA A 173 2.91 12.82 -15.30
C ALA A 173 4.34 12.44 -14.87
N TYR A 174 5.22 13.43 -14.72
CA TYR A 174 6.60 13.25 -14.28
C TYR A 174 6.68 12.72 -12.85
N ALA A 175 5.94 13.30 -11.91
CA ALA A 175 5.89 12.85 -10.52
C ALA A 175 5.39 11.40 -10.42
N PHE A 176 4.40 11.03 -11.22
CA PHE A 176 3.78 9.70 -11.18
C PHE A 176 4.73 8.57 -11.62
N VAL A 177 5.76 8.84 -12.42
CA VAL A 177 6.76 7.83 -12.82
C VAL A 177 7.39 7.12 -11.61
N ALA A 178 7.58 7.84 -10.50
CA ALA A 178 8.19 7.26 -9.31
C ALA A 178 7.26 6.29 -8.54
N TRP A 179 5.97 6.29 -8.87
CA TRP A 179 4.94 5.45 -8.25
C TRP A 179 4.45 4.33 -9.18
N ASP A 180 4.47 4.57 -10.49
CA ASP A 180 3.82 3.75 -11.50
C ASP A 180 4.61 2.50 -11.90
N ARG A 181 4.25 1.35 -11.31
CA ARG A 181 4.85 0.06 -11.68
C ARG A 181 4.46 -0.33 -13.09
N ILE A 182 5.45 -0.74 -13.88
CA ILE A 182 5.26 -1.11 -15.30
C ILE A 182 4.30 -2.29 -15.42
N GLU A 183 4.39 -3.26 -14.51
CA GLU A 183 3.57 -4.47 -14.45
C GLU A 183 2.11 -4.23 -14.03
N ASP A 184 1.81 -3.09 -13.39
CA ASP A 184 0.46 -2.76 -12.92
C ASP A 184 -0.33 -1.94 -13.94
N ARG A 185 0.33 -1.39 -14.97
CA ARG A 185 -0.31 -0.55 -15.98
C ARG A 185 -1.37 -1.33 -16.77
N PRO A 186 -2.57 -0.74 -17.02
CA PRO A 186 -3.00 0.62 -16.70
C PRO A 186 -3.69 0.79 -15.33
N TYR A 187 -3.82 -0.27 -14.53
CA TYR A 187 -4.64 -0.34 -13.33
C TYR A 187 -3.95 0.12 -12.04
N THR A 188 -2.77 0.74 -12.13
CA THR A 188 -1.99 1.22 -10.97
C THR A 188 -2.84 2.03 -9.99
N LEU A 189 -3.65 2.98 -10.48
CA LEU A 189 -4.45 3.85 -9.63
C LEU A 189 -5.59 3.08 -8.94
N ARG A 190 -6.32 2.24 -9.68
CA ARG A 190 -7.29 1.30 -9.10
C ARG A 190 -6.69 0.44 -7.99
N TYR A 191 -5.49 -0.11 -8.20
CA TYR A 191 -4.83 -0.93 -7.18
C TYR A 191 -4.51 -0.13 -5.91
N ASP A 192 -3.96 1.08 -6.04
CA ASP A 192 -3.66 1.94 -4.88
C ASP A 192 -4.94 2.30 -4.11
N MET A 193 -6.00 2.66 -4.83
CA MET A 193 -7.28 3.04 -4.22
C MET A 193 -7.98 1.86 -3.55
N LEU A 194 -8.00 0.68 -4.18
CA LEU A 194 -8.59 -0.52 -3.58
C LEU A 194 -7.81 -0.95 -2.33
N GLU A 195 -6.48 -0.90 -2.37
CA GLU A 195 -5.63 -1.18 -1.20
C GLU A 195 -5.96 -0.21 -0.07
N ASP A 196 -6.03 1.09 -0.36
CA ASP A 196 -6.35 2.14 0.61
C ASP A 196 -7.75 1.94 1.23
N ILE A 197 -8.78 1.64 0.43
CA ILE A 197 -10.14 1.38 0.91
C ILE A 197 -10.17 0.16 1.82
N LEU A 198 -9.64 -0.98 1.35
CA LEU A 198 -9.67 -2.22 2.12
C LEU A 198 -8.89 -2.07 3.43
N ARG A 199 -7.74 -1.38 3.39
CA ARG A 199 -6.95 -1.09 4.58
C ARG A 199 -7.70 -0.17 5.53
N PHE A 200 -8.39 0.85 5.03
CA PHE A 200 -9.21 1.74 5.83
C PHE A 200 -10.36 1.00 6.52
N VAL A 201 -11.11 0.18 5.77
CA VAL A 201 -12.22 -0.63 6.30
C VAL A 201 -11.74 -1.61 7.37
N VAL A 202 -10.55 -2.20 7.20
CA VAL A 202 -9.98 -3.12 8.20
C VAL A 202 -9.52 -2.38 9.44
N TYR A 203 -8.73 -1.30 9.31
CA TYR A 203 -8.18 -0.60 10.48
C TYR A 203 -9.21 0.22 11.25
N LEU A 204 -10.25 0.75 10.60
CA LEU A 204 -11.20 1.66 11.24
C LEU A 204 -11.90 1.04 12.47
N PRO A 205 -12.45 -0.20 12.43
CA PRO A 205 -12.99 -0.86 13.63
C PRO A 205 -11.97 -0.98 14.76
N PHE A 206 -10.72 -1.38 14.46
CA PHE A 206 -9.67 -1.48 15.48
C PHE A 206 -9.32 -0.11 16.07
N ILE A 207 -9.30 0.95 15.26
CA ILE A 207 -9.03 2.32 15.73
C ILE A 207 -10.17 2.80 16.64
N ILE A 208 -11.43 2.50 16.31
CA ILE A 208 -12.58 2.87 17.13
C ILE A 208 -12.54 2.15 18.49
N ILE A 209 -12.20 0.86 18.51
CA ILE A 209 -12.22 0.04 19.73
C ILE A 209 -10.99 0.29 20.61
N PHE A 210 -9.79 0.36 20.03
CA PHE A 210 -8.52 0.36 20.77
C PHE A 210 -7.78 1.71 20.72
N GLY A 211 -8.21 2.65 19.89
CA GLY A 211 -7.49 3.90 19.63
C GLY A 211 -6.31 3.74 18.66
N LYS A 212 -5.93 4.83 18.00
CA LYS A 212 -4.92 4.82 16.91
C LYS A 212 -3.52 4.40 17.37
N ALA A 213 -3.16 4.69 18.62
CA ALA A 213 -1.84 4.38 19.19
C ALA A 213 -1.74 3.01 19.85
N SER A 214 -2.78 2.16 19.75
CA SER A 214 -2.74 0.83 20.32
C SER A 214 -1.66 -0.04 19.69
N ILE A 215 -0.97 -0.82 20.52
CA ILE A 215 0.01 -1.83 20.10
C ILE A 215 -0.58 -2.83 19.09
N ILE A 216 -1.88 -3.13 19.21
CA ILE A 216 -2.63 -4.03 18.32
C ILE A 216 -2.61 -3.52 16.87
N ILE A 217 -2.62 -2.20 16.67
CA ILE A 217 -2.57 -1.57 15.34
C ILE A 217 -1.13 -1.30 14.92
N MET A 218 -0.28 -0.87 15.85
CA MET A 218 1.07 -0.42 15.56
C MET A 218 1.97 -1.57 15.09
N ILE A 219 1.92 -2.74 15.74
CA ILE A 219 2.79 -3.88 15.37
C ILE A 219 2.49 -4.38 13.95
N PRO A 220 1.24 -4.73 13.56
CA PRO A 220 0.94 -5.17 12.20
C PRO A 220 1.25 -4.09 11.16
N ASN A 221 1.05 -2.81 11.50
CA ASN A 221 1.41 -1.71 10.62
C ASN A 221 2.93 -1.67 10.39
N LEU A 222 3.76 -1.77 11.44
CA LEU A 222 5.22 -1.83 11.29
C LEU A 222 5.69 -3.05 10.48
N ILE A 223 5.08 -4.21 10.70
CA ILE A 223 5.38 -5.43 9.93
C ILE A 223 5.03 -5.23 8.46
N ASN A 224 3.90 -4.60 8.15
CA ASN A 224 3.53 -4.28 6.77
C ASN A 224 4.52 -3.27 6.15
N GLU A 225 4.83 -2.18 6.84
CA GLU A 225 5.69 -1.13 6.27
C GLU A 225 7.13 -1.61 6.04
N PHE A 226 7.72 -2.33 6.99
CA PHE A 226 9.11 -2.79 6.88
C PHE A 226 9.23 -4.18 6.26
N GLY A 227 8.37 -5.12 6.66
CA GLY A 227 8.37 -6.49 6.15
C GLY A 227 7.97 -6.54 4.68
N ASP A 228 6.73 -6.14 4.36
CA ASP A 228 6.28 -6.08 2.95
C ASP A 228 7.01 -4.98 2.16
N GLY A 229 7.43 -3.89 2.82
CA GLY A 229 8.33 -2.89 2.23
C GLY A 229 9.63 -3.47 1.68
N LEU A 230 10.27 -4.38 2.43
CA LEU A 230 11.53 -5.03 2.04
C LEU A 230 11.32 -6.29 1.19
N ALA A 231 10.16 -6.94 1.30
CA ALA A 231 9.85 -8.18 0.59
C ALA A 231 9.96 -8.04 -0.94
N GLU A 232 9.40 -6.96 -1.51
CA GLU A 232 9.47 -6.70 -2.96
C GLU A 232 10.93 -6.45 -3.42
N PRO A 233 11.70 -5.53 -2.80
CA PRO A 233 13.12 -5.34 -3.10
C PRO A 233 14.00 -6.58 -3.01
N VAL A 234 13.91 -7.30 -1.89
CA VAL A 234 14.69 -8.51 -1.62
C VAL A 234 14.28 -9.62 -2.57
N GLY A 235 12.99 -9.76 -2.81
CA GLY A 235 12.47 -10.73 -3.76
C GLY A 235 12.94 -10.49 -5.20
N LEU A 236 13.01 -9.23 -5.64
CA LEU A 236 13.52 -8.91 -6.98
C LEU A 236 15.03 -9.14 -7.12
N ARG A 237 15.81 -8.92 -6.06
CA ARG A 237 17.29 -9.01 -6.11
C ARG A 237 17.82 -10.41 -5.80
N PHE A 238 17.23 -11.09 -4.83
CA PHE A 238 17.73 -12.35 -4.26
C PHE A 238 16.73 -13.52 -4.42
N GLY A 239 15.52 -13.27 -4.89
CA GLY A 239 14.48 -14.28 -4.96
C GLY A 239 14.76 -15.38 -5.97
N ARG A 240 15.19 -16.55 -5.51
CA ARG A 240 15.39 -17.75 -6.34
C ARG A 240 14.14 -18.64 -6.34
N HIS A 241 13.37 -18.62 -5.26
CA HIS A 241 12.22 -19.50 -5.08
C HIS A 241 10.92 -18.73 -5.30
N LYS A 242 10.48 -18.69 -6.56
CA LYS A 242 9.28 -17.96 -6.98
C LYS A 242 8.01 -18.80 -6.84
N TYR A 243 6.91 -18.15 -6.45
CA TYR A 243 5.56 -18.72 -6.48
C TYR A 243 4.58 -17.71 -7.07
N ARG A 244 3.42 -18.20 -7.51
CA ARG A 244 2.40 -17.40 -8.19
C ARG A 244 1.47 -16.74 -7.19
N THR A 245 1.12 -15.47 -7.46
CA THR A 245 0.04 -14.76 -6.80
C THR A 245 -0.89 -14.14 -7.85
N ARG A 246 -2.14 -13.89 -7.46
CA ARG A 246 -3.16 -13.29 -8.33
C ARG A 246 -3.56 -11.95 -7.75
N SER A 247 -3.94 -11.00 -8.61
CA SER A 247 -4.49 -9.74 -8.14
C SER A 247 -5.99 -9.85 -7.90
N LEU A 248 -6.54 -8.94 -7.10
CA LEU A 248 -7.98 -8.88 -6.84
C LEU A 248 -8.77 -8.56 -8.12
N TRP A 249 -8.21 -7.76 -9.02
CA TRP A 249 -8.81 -7.40 -10.30
C TRP A 249 -7.76 -7.27 -11.41
N TYR A 250 -7.88 -8.01 -12.51
CA TYR A 250 -6.99 -7.86 -13.67
C TYR A 250 -7.71 -8.24 -14.95
N ASP A 251 -7.59 -7.37 -15.97
CA ASP A 251 -8.15 -7.59 -17.31
C ASP A 251 -9.66 -7.93 -17.28
N GLY A 252 -10.42 -7.11 -16.53
CA GLY A 252 -11.88 -7.24 -16.39
C GLY A 252 -12.37 -8.42 -15.53
N LYS A 253 -11.47 -9.19 -14.89
CA LYS A 253 -11.83 -10.36 -14.07
C LYS A 253 -11.34 -10.25 -12.64
N PHE A 254 -12.16 -10.75 -11.72
CA PHE A 254 -11.80 -10.90 -10.31
C PHE A 254 -10.83 -12.08 -10.11
N TRP A 255 -9.89 -11.95 -9.17
CA TRP A 255 -8.90 -12.99 -8.82
C TRP A 255 -8.10 -13.53 -10.03
N ASN A 256 -7.55 -12.60 -10.81
CA ASN A 256 -6.87 -12.88 -12.07
C ASN A 256 -5.48 -12.20 -12.15
N GLY A 257 -4.71 -12.56 -13.18
CA GLY A 257 -3.35 -12.08 -13.41
C GLY A 257 -2.29 -13.06 -12.88
N ASP A 258 -1.20 -13.20 -13.64
CA ASP A 258 -0.09 -14.09 -13.30
C ASP A 258 1.05 -13.25 -12.68
N PHE A 259 0.97 -12.93 -11.38
CA PHE A 259 2.03 -12.21 -10.67
C PHE A 259 2.94 -13.19 -9.93
N GLN A 260 4.14 -12.73 -9.55
CA GLN A 260 5.14 -13.56 -8.88
C GLN A 260 5.64 -12.93 -7.58
N ARG A 261 5.74 -13.76 -6.55
CA ARG A 261 6.41 -13.48 -5.27
C ARG A 261 7.55 -14.48 -5.06
N SER A 262 8.33 -14.29 -4.00
CA SER A 262 9.46 -15.17 -3.65
C SER A 262 9.49 -15.49 -2.17
N LEU A 263 9.90 -16.71 -1.84
CA LEU A 263 10.11 -17.13 -0.45
C LEU A 263 11.10 -16.22 0.28
N GLU A 264 12.13 -15.75 -0.41
CA GLU A 264 13.11 -14.80 0.14
C GLU A 264 12.49 -13.44 0.48
N GLY A 265 11.45 -13.04 -0.25
CA GLY A 265 10.67 -11.84 0.06
C GLY A 265 9.82 -12.06 1.31
N SER A 266 9.07 -13.16 1.36
CA SER A 266 8.24 -13.51 2.53
C SER A 266 9.06 -13.77 3.80
N ALA A 267 10.30 -14.25 3.66
CA ALA A 267 11.25 -14.37 4.78
C ALA A 267 11.55 -13.01 5.44
N MET A 268 11.52 -11.90 4.69
CA MET A 268 11.65 -10.57 5.29
C MET A 268 10.47 -10.23 6.19
N VAL A 269 9.24 -10.60 5.80
CA VAL A 269 8.05 -10.42 6.64
C VAL A 269 8.21 -11.21 7.94
N TYR A 270 8.68 -12.46 7.86
CA TYR A 270 8.94 -13.30 9.03
C TYR A 270 9.98 -12.67 9.98
N ILE A 271 11.16 -12.29 9.46
CA ILE A 271 12.26 -11.73 10.26
C ILE A 271 11.85 -10.39 10.89
N ILE A 272 11.20 -9.51 10.13
CA ILE A 272 10.73 -8.23 10.65
C ILE A 272 9.64 -8.43 11.70
N SER A 273 8.76 -9.43 11.56
CA SER A 273 7.76 -9.74 12.59
C SER A 273 8.41 -10.09 13.92
N ILE A 274 9.47 -10.90 13.92
CA ILE A 274 10.24 -11.21 15.13
C ILE A 274 10.90 -9.95 15.71
N ALA A 275 11.57 -9.16 14.86
CA ALA A 275 12.28 -7.97 15.30
C ALA A 275 11.33 -6.93 15.93
N VAL A 276 10.16 -6.71 15.32
CA VAL A 276 9.13 -5.79 15.86
C VAL A 276 8.57 -6.31 17.18
N LEU A 277 8.29 -7.61 17.31
CA LEU A 277 7.82 -8.18 18.58
C LEU A 277 8.85 -8.01 19.70
N LEU A 278 10.13 -8.26 19.42
CA LEU A 278 11.20 -8.06 20.40
C LEU A 278 11.39 -6.59 20.75
N LEU A 279 11.24 -5.67 19.80
CA LEU A 279 11.30 -4.23 20.06
C LEU A 279 10.22 -3.78 21.05
N TYR A 280 9.04 -4.40 21.01
CA TYR A 280 7.91 -4.11 21.89
C TYR A 280 7.75 -5.11 23.04
N HIS A 281 8.79 -5.89 23.36
CA HIS A 281 8.71 -6.97 24.36
C HIS A 281 8.20 -6.51 25.74
N ASP A 282 8.54 -5.29 26.16
CA ASP A 282 8.13 -4.70 27.45
C ASP A 282 6.61 -4.52 27.59
N LEU A 283 5.86 -4.56 26.49
CA LEU A 283 4.41 -4.41 26.47
C LEU A 283 3.65 -5.73 26.58
N PHE A 284 4.35 -6.87 26.66
CA PHE A 284 3.78 -8.21 26.73
C PHE A 284 4.15 -8.91 28.05
N THR A 285 3.27 -9.78 28.54
CA THR A 285 3.69 -10.79 29.53
C THR A 285 4.59 -11.84 28.87
N SER A 286 5.38 -12.58 29.65
CA SER A 286 6.27 -13.61 29.09
C SER A 286 5.51 -14.64 28.26
N THR A 287 4.31 -15.05 28.69
CA THR A 287 3.47 -15.99 27.95
C THR A 287 2.97 -15.40 26.64
N GLN A 288 2.44 -14.17 26.68
CA GLN A 288 1.95 -13.48 25.48
C GLN A 288 3.05 -13.25 24.45
N LEU A 289 4.27 -12.91 24.91
CA LEU A 289 5.42 -12.71 24.04
C LEU A 289 5.84 -14.02 23.36
N ILE A 290 5.93 -15.12 24.11
CA ILE A 290 6.30 -16.44 23.55
C ILE A 290 5.27 -16.88 22.51
N VAL A 291 3.97 -16.79 22.83
CA VAL A 291 2.90 -17.13 21.89
C VAL A 291 2.97 -16.24 20.64
N SER A 292 3.20 -14.94 20.82
CA SER A 292 3.32 -14.01 19.70
C SER A 292 4.53 -14.32 18.82
N LEU A 293 5.70 -14.60 19.39
CA LEU A 293 6.93 -14.92 18.65
C LEU A 293 6.81 -16.22 17.86
N VAL A 294 6.08 -17.21 18.37
CA VAL A 294 5.88 -18.50 17.68
C VAL A 294 4.89 -18.36 16.52
N PHE A 295 3.73 -17.73 16.77
CA PHE A 295 2.62 -17.78 15.81
C PHE A 295 2.53 -16.55 14.90
N LEU A 296 2.71 -15.33 15.40
CA LEU A 296 2.48 -14.12 14.62
C LEU A 296 3.38 -14.04 13.37
N PRO A 297 4.72 -14.30 13.44
CA PRO A 297 5.56 -14.28 12.24
C PRO A 297 5.10 -15.27 11.16
N ILE A 298 4.63 -16.46 11.56
CA ILE A 298 4.10 -17.47 10.63
C ILE A 298 2.81 -16.97 9.99
N ILE A 299 1.86 -16.49 10.81
CA ILE A 299 0.57 -15.98 10.34
C ILE A 299 0.77 -14.81 9.37
N MET A 300 1.63 -13.84 9.70
CA MET A 300 1.91 -12.68 8.85
C MET A 300 2.58 -13.09 7.54
N THR A 301 3.51 -14.04 7.58
CA THR A 301 4.17 -14.56 6.36
C THR A 301 3.19 -15.28 5.45
N VAL A 302 2.31 -16.10 6.03
CA VAL A 302 1.25 -16.80 5.28
C VAL A 302 0.25 -15.79 4.72
N ALA A 303 -0.16 -14.80 5.49
CA ALA A 303 -1.07 -13.74 5.06
C ALA A 303 -0.47 -12.94 3.88
N GLU A 304 0.82 -12.59 3.92
CA GLU A 304 1.51 -11.98 2.77
C GLU A 304 1.48 -12.93 1.58
N ALA A 305 1.83 -14.21 1.76
CA ALA A 305 1.93 -15.15 0.65
C ALA A 305 0.59 -15.37 -0.08
N PHE A 306 -0.51 -15.47 0.65
CA PHE A 306 -1.86 -15.70 0.10
C PHE A 306 -2.62 -14.42 -0.27
N SER A 307 -2.16 -13.25 0.17
CA SER A 307 -2.83 -11.98 -0.15
C SER A 307 -2.90 -11.75 -1.67
N PRO A 308 -3.96 -11.11 -2.18
CA PRO A 308 -3.98 -10.68 -3.57
C PRO A 308 -2.81 -9.73 -3.83
N HIS A 309 -2.26 -9.75 -5.05
CA HIS A 309 -1.31 -8.75 -5.51
C HIS A 309 -1.85 -7.35 -5.21
N THR A 310 -0.97 -6.48 -4.67
CA THR A 310 -1.26 -5.11 -4.21
C THR A 310 -2.25 -4.99 -3.06
N ASN A 311 -2.67 -6.08 -2.42
CA ASN A 311 -3.63 -6.06 -1.31
C ASN A 311 -3.12 -6.90 -0.12
N ASP A 312 -1.80 -6.93 0.06
CA ASP A 312 -1.11 -7.50 1.23
C ASP A 312 -1.40 -6.69 2.49
N GLY A 313 -1.32 -5.36 2.40
CA GLY A 313 -1.54 -4.47 3.54
C GLY A 313 -2.83 -4.73 4.33
N PRO A 314 -4.02 -4.77 3.68
CA PRO A 314 -5.28 -5.08 4.37
C PRO A 314 -5.30 -6.48 5.01
N MET A 315 -4.73 -7.49 4.35
CA MET A 315 -4.71 -8.87 4.87
C MET A 315 -3.79 -9.00 6.09
N LEU A 316 -2.61 -8.37 6.03
CA LEU A 316 -1.66 -8.29 7.14
C LEU A 316 -2.25 -7.52 8.32
N ALA A 317 -2.95 -6.42 8.05
CA ALA A 317 -3.66 -5.65 9.07
C ALA A 317 -4.72 -6.51 9.77
N LEU A 318 -5.60 -7.17 9.01
CA LEU A 318 -6.70 -7.95 9.57
C LEU A 318 -6.18 -9.12 10.42
N THR A 319 -5.26 -9.90 9.86
CA THR A 319 -4.70 -11.08 10.54
C THR A 319 -3.86 -10.71 11.75
N GLY A 320 -2.98 -9.71 11.61
CA GLY A 320 -2.11 -9.24 12.69
C GLY A 320 -2.89 -8.60 13.84
N CYS A 321 -3.81 -7.67 13.53
CA CYS A 321 -4.63 -7.02 14.57
C CYS A 321 -5.52 -8.04 15.29
N SER A 322 -6.15 -8.96 14.56
CA SER A 322 -7.03 -9.98 15.16
C SER A 322 -6.24 -10.93 16.07
N PHE A 323 -5.07 -11.40 15.62
CA PHE A 323 -4.23 -12.29 16.41
C PHE A 323 -3.71 -11.63 17.69
N LEU A 324 -3.21 -10.39 17.59
CA LEU A 324 -2.73 -9.66 18.75
C LEU A 324 -3.86 -9.35 19.72
N TRP A 325 -5.05 -9.01 19.23
CA TRP A 325 -6.22 -8.84 20.07
C TRP A 325 -6.54 -10.11 20.87
N VAL A 326 -6.58 -11.28 20.22
CA VAL A 326 -6.80 -12.55 20.91
C VAL A 326 -5.71 -12.83 21.95
N THR A 327 -4.45 -12.65 21.57
CA THR A 327 -3.32 -12.96 22.46
C THR A 327 -3.30 -12.06 23.69
N LEU A 328 -3.56 -10.76 23.54
CA LEU A 328 -3.50 -9.82 24.66
C LEU A 328 -4.69 -9.93 25.62
N ASN A 329 -5.82 -10.53 25.19
CA ASN A 329 -7.02 -10.64 26.02
C ASN A 329 -7.24 -12.03 26.63
N TYR A 330 -6.69 -13.09 26.02
CA TYR A 330 -7.00 -14.48 26.39
C TYR A 330 -5.78 -15.35 26.73
N VAL A 331 -4.56 -14.82 26.62
CA VAL A 331 -3.29 -15.49 27.00
C VAL A 331 -2.61 -14.66 28.08
#